data_AF-A0A117NYQ0-F1
#
_entry.id   AF-A0A117NYQ0-F1
#
_cell.length_a   1.000
_cell.length_b   1.000
_cell.length_c   1.000
_cell.angle_alpha   90.00
_cell.angle_beta   90.00
_cell.angle_gamma   90.00
#
_symmetry.space_group_name_H-M   'P 1'
#
loop_
_entity.id
_entity.type
_entity.pdbx_description
1 polymer ?
#
loop_
_entity_poly.entity_id
_entity_poly.type
_entity_poly.pdbx_seq_one_letter_code
_entity_poly.pdbx_strand_id
1 'polypeptide(L)' 'MIDIAGMEGLDPVATFCGNCDCGCPQLFVDPAAPDERRVVLTDDFGQRVQMSVDQFSSLVADAKSGKLDGVLTP' A
#
# COMPACT_ATOMS: atom_id res chain seq x y z
N MET A 1 18.08 4.19 3.15
CA MET A 1 17.18 5.14 2.46
C MET A 1 16.81 4.49 1.16
N ILE A 2 15.59 3.95 1.04
CA ILE A 2 15.08 3.47 -0.24
C ILE A 2 14.93 4.70 -1.15
N ASP A 3 15.45 4.60 -2.37
CA ASP A 3 15.45 5.65 -3.38
C ASP A 3 14.02 6.18 -3.62
N ILE A 4 13.80 7.49 -3.43
CA ILE A 4 12.51 8.20 -3.65
C ILE A 4 12.27 8.44 -5.16
N ALA A 5 13.01 7.76 -6.04
CA ALA A 5 12.84 7.87 -7.48
C ALA A 5 11.54 7.15 -7.91
N GLY A 6 10.41 7.85 -7.85
CA GLY A 6 9.11 7.35 -8.31
C GLY A 6 7.92 7.59 -7.38
N MET A 7 8.12 8.27 -6.24
CA MET A 7 7.05 8.66 -5.31
C MET A 7 6.72 10.16 -5.33
N GLU A 8 7.36 10.92 -6.20
CA GLU A 8 7.08 12.35 -6.33
C GLU A 8 5.63 12.58 -6.77
N GLY A 9 4.91 13.43 -6.04
CA GLY A 9 3.50 13.72 -6.30
C GLY A 9 2.50 12.71 -5.71
N LEU A 10 2.98 11.70 -4.96
CA LEU A 10 2.11 10.81 -4.20
C LEU A 10 1.78 11.39 -2.82
N ASP A 11 0.50 11.37 -2.47
CA ASP A 11 0.02 11.76 -1.14
C ASP A 11 0.15 10.59 -0.16
N PRO A 12 0.96 10.69 0.91
CA PRO A 12 1.13 9.60 1.86
C PRO A 12 -0.12 9.41 2.73
N VAL A 13 -0.52 8.15 2.92
CA VAL A 13 -1.67 7.79 3.77
C VAL A 13 -1.21 7.05 5.03
N ALA A 14 -0.35 6.04 4.89
CA ALA A 14 0.09 5.23 6.01
C ALA A 14 1.46 4.58 5.75
N THR A 15 2.19 4.34 6.84
CA THR A 15 3.41 3.53 6.86
C THR A 15 3.19 2.37 7.83
N PHE A 16 3.46 1.15 7.39
CA PHE A 16 3.21 -0.08 8.15
C PHE A 16 4.52 -0.67 8.68
N CYS A 17 5.09 -0.06 9.73
CA CYS A 17 6.32 -0.56 10.35
C CYS A 17 6.03 -1.49 11.54
N GLY A 18 6.89 -2.50 11.72
CA GLY A 18 6.99 -3.28 12.95
C GLY A 18 7.92 -2.61 13.97
N ASN A 19 8.78 -3.40 14.61
CA ASN A 19 9.71 -2.92 15.64
C ASN A 19 10.95 -2.18 15.10
N CYS A 20 11.02 -1.93 13.79
CA CYS A 20 12.09 -1.16 13.16
C CYS A 20 11.52 -0.22 12.08
N ASP A 21 12.21 0.89 11.85
CA ASP A 21 11.86 1.89 10.83
C ASP A 21 12.58 1.66 9.49
N CYS A 22 13.08 0.44 9.24
CA CYS A 22 13.78 0.12 8.00
C CYS A 22 12.90 -0.74 7.08
N GLY A 23 12.59 -0.22 5.89
CA GLY A 23 11.88 -0.97 4.86
C GLY A 23 10.45 -1.29 5.29
N CYS A 24 9.59 -0.28 5.41
CA CYS A 24 8.20 -0.50 5.76
C CYS A 24 7.34 -0.44 4.51
N PRO A 25 6.31 -1.30 4.40
CA PRO A 25 5.26 -1.06 3.42
C PRO A 25 4.62 0.31 3.61
N GLN A 26 4.28 0.97 2.52
CA GLN A 26 3.71 2.32 2.53
C GLN A 26 2.52 2.42 1.57
N LEU A 27 1.49 3.12 2.01
CA LEU A 27 0.28 3.39 1.25
C LEU A 27 0.22 4.86 0.85
N PHE A 28 -0.09 5.10 -0.41
CA PHE A 28 -0.26 6.43 -0.99
C PHE A 28 -1.49 6.54 -1.87
N VAL A 29 -1.86 7.78 -2.17
CA VAL A 29 -2.79 8.16 -3.23
C VAL A 29 -2.03 8.92 -4.31
N ASP A 30 -2.21 8.54 -5.58
CA ASP A 30 -1.73 9.29 -6.74
C ASP A 30 -2.87 10.17 -7.28
N PRO A 31 -2.87 11.49 -7.01
CA PRO A 31 -3.93 12.38 -7.48
C PRO A 31 -3.92 12.59 -8.99
N ALA A 32 -2.81 12.30 -9.67
CA ALA A 32 -2.69 12.43 -11.12
C ALA A 32 -3.05 11.14 -11.87
N ALA A 33 -3.16 10.01 -11.17
CA ALA A 33 -3.53 8.73 -11.77
C ALA A 33 -5.03 8.65 -12.13
N PRO A 34 -5.37 7.87 -13.18
CA PRO A 34 -6.76 7.50 -13.45
C PRO A 34 -7.32 6.68 -12.29
N ASP A 35 -8.66 6.68 -12.16
CA ASP A 35 -9.37 6.06 -11.03
C ASP A 35 -8.98 4.59 -10.83
N GLU A 36 -8.66 3.86 -11.90
CA GLU A 36 -8.29 2.45 -11.86
C GLU A 36 -6.88 2.17 -11.29
N ARG A 37 -6.07 3.21 -11.04
CA ARG A 37 -4.67 3.10 -10.59
C ARG A 37 -4.30 4.08 -9.47
N ARG A 38 -5.30 4.69 -8.83
CA ARG A 38 -5.12 5.80 -7.88
C ARG A 38 -4.49 5.42 -6.55
N VAL A 39 -4.64 4.17 -6.09
CA VAL A 39 -4.06 3.72 -4.81
C VAL A 39 -2.76 2.99 -5.06
N VAL A 40 -1.69 3.38 -4.35
CA VAL A 40 -0.35 2.80 -4.46
C VAL A 40 0.06 2.17 -3.14
N LEU A 41 0.38 0.87 -3.14
CA LEU A 41 1.01 0.17 -2.02
C LEU A 41 2.42 -0.26 -2.45
N THR A 42 3.43 0.07 -1.65
CA THR A 42 4.80 -0.39 -1.84
C THR A 42 5.23 -1.30 -0.71
N ASP A 43 6.15 -2.21 -0.98
CA ASP A 43 6.84 -3.01 0.04
C ASP A 43 8.33 -2.62 0.15
N ASP A 44 9.04 -3.31 1.04
CA ASP A 44 10.45 -3.12 1.33
C ASP A 44 11.42 -3.81 0.36
N PHE A 45 10.88 -4.64 -0.53
CA PHE A 45 11.60 -5.30 -1.61
C PHE A 45 11.51 -4.53 -2.93
N GLY A 46 10.86 -3.36 -2.94
CA GLY A 46 10.67 -2.51 -4.11
C GLY A 46 9.50 -2.92 -5.00
N GLN A 47 8.62 -3.82 -4.52
CA GLN A 47 7.38 -4.13 -5.21
C GLN A 47 6.40 -2.97 -5.08
N ARG A 48 5.58 -2.80 -6.12
CA ARG A 48 4.58 -1.75 -6.20
C ARG A 48 3.29 -2.33 -6.76
N VAL A 49 2.20 -2.18 -6.01
CA VAL A 49 0.85 -2.50 -6.46
C VAL A 49 0.09 -1.20 -6.67
N GLN A 50 -0.51 -1.04 -7.85
CA GLN A 50 -1.44 0.04 -8.17
C GLN A 50 -2.82 -0.56 -8.37
N MET A 51 -3.84 0.08 -7.79
CA MET A 51 -5.22 -0.39 -7.86
C MET A 51 -6.21 0.76 -7.82
N SER A 52 -7.46 0.46 -8.15
CA SER A 52 -8.53 1.43 -8.00
C SER A 52 -8.89 1.65 -6.53
N VAL A 53 -9.57 2.78 -6.25
CA VAL A 53 -10.14 3.03 -4.92
C VAL A 53 -11.15 1.93 -4.54
N ASP A 54 -11.96 1.45 -5.50
CA ASP A 54 -12.95 0.40 -5.25
C ASP A 54 -12.32 -0.96 -4.92
N GLN A 55 -11.22 -1.31 -5.61
CA GLN A 55 -10.45 -2.51 -5.30
C GLN A 55 -9.85 -2.42 -3.90
N PHE A 56 -9.25 -1.27 -3.56
CA PHE A 56 -8.69 -1.07 -2.23
C PHE A 56 -9.76 -1.09 -1.14
N SER A 57 -10.93 -0.49 -1.39
CA SER A 57 -12.10 -0.53 -0.48
C SER A 57 -12.53 -1.98 -0.19
N SER A 58 -12.59 -2.82 -1.23
CA SER A 58 -12.92 -4.24 -1.09
C SER A 58 -11.88 -5.00 -0.27
N LEU A 59 -10.58 -4.75 -0.51
CA LEU A 59 -9.49 -5.32 0.30
C LEU A 59 -9.58 -4.92 1.77
N VAL A 60 -9.87 -3.64 2.05
CA VAL A 60 -10.06 -3.14 3.43
C VAL A 60 -11.27 -3.80 4.08
N ALA A 61 -12.37 -4.00 3.36
CA ALA A 61 -13.54 -4.69 3.89
C ALA A 61 -13.24 -6.17 4.21
N ASP A 62 -12.57 -6.88 3.30
CA ASP A 62 -12.13 -8.26 3.50
C ASP A 62 -11.18 -8.37 4.71
N ALA A 63 -10.19 -7.48 4.82
CA ALA A 63 -9.28 -7.41 5.97
C ALA A 63 -10.03 -7.18 7.29
N LYS A 64 -10.95 -6.20 7.33
CA LYS A 64 -11.76 -5.91 8.53
C LYS A 64 -12.66 -7.07 8.95
N SER A 65 -13.06 -7.93 8.00
CA SER A 65 -13.86 -9.13 8.26
C SER A 65 -13.03 -10.32 8.76
N GLY A 66 -11.70 -10.21 8.84
CA GLY A 66 -10.79 -11.29 9.22
C GLY A 66 -10.52 -12.31 8.11
N LYS A 67 -11.03 -12.08 6.88
CA LYS A 67 -10.86 -13.01 5.76
C LYS A 67 -9.40 -13.27 5.41
N LEU A 68 -8.54 -12.27 5.64
CA LEU A 68 -7.11 -12.36 5.32
C LEU A 68 -6.29 -13.01 6.45
N ASP A 69 -6.84 -13.24 7.64
CA ASP A 69 -6.06 -13.72 8.80
C ASP A 69 -5.38 -15.08 8.55
N GLY A 70 -5.97 -15.92 7.68
CA GLY A 70 -5.41 -17.21 7.30
C GLY A 70 -4.07 -17.14 6.55
N VAL A 71 -3.67 -15.98 6.01
CA VAL A 71 -2.34 -15.82 5.38
C VAL A 71 -1.23 -15.52 6.39
N LEU A 72 -1.59 -15.25 7.65
CA LEU A 72 -0.66 -14.85 8.71
C LEU A 72 -0.13 -16.04 9.52
N THR A 73 -0.65 -17.25 9.30
CA THR A 73 -0.18 -18.48 9.94
C THR A 73 0.90 -19.15 9.09
N PRO A 74 2.06 -19.54 9.67
CA PRO A 74 3.16 -20.20 8.96
C PRO A 74 2.77 -21.51 8.26
#